data_AF-A0A816TZL4-F1
#
_entry.id   AF-A0A816TZL4-F1
#
_cell.length_a   1.000
_cell.length_b   1.000
_cell.length_c   1.000
_cell.angle_alpha   90.00
_cell.angle_beta   90.00
_cell.angle_gamma   90.00
#
_symmetry.space_group_name_H-M   'P 1'
#
loop_
_entity.id
_entity.type
_entity.pdbx_description
1 polymer ?
#
loop_
_entity_poly.entity_id
_entity_poly.type
_entity_poly.pdbx_seq_one_letter_code
_entity_poly.pdbx_strand_id
1 'polypeptide(L)'
;MSHSPEEFTDQTNKAIGEALEYTQEQKHIELVPLHLAHVLIADGHGQQNPPPSKIYPNSSFINVLKQAKKLSKQQKDSHTAIGHILTVLHEDSDTTSAFGSVGLTTAEQTYQALEKYGHNLIADAEAGKLDPVIGRDQEIRRCIQVLSRRTKNNPVLIGEPGVGKTAIVEGLARRIVHQDVPDTLPRRLIALDLGALVVSRWTGIPVSKLSQTERERLLKLSDHLHENVIGQDDAVDSVAEAVLRSRARLSRQNQPNGSFLCLGPAGVGKTELAKTLALELFDSTESMIRIDMSEYTESHSIARLIGALPDYVGFEQDGQLTETVRRQPYAVILFDEVENGHPQIWSTL
;
A
#
# COMPACT_ATOMS: atom_id res chain seq x y z
N MET A 1 -28.57 -43.71 -11.19
CA MET A 1 -29.29 -43.98 -9.93
C MET A 1 -30.38 -42.93 -9.83
N SER A 2 -31.65 -43.33 -9.74
CA SER A 2 -32.76 -42.38 -9.62
C SER A 2 -32.71 -41.70 -8.27
N HIS A 3 -32.83 -40.37 -8.24
CA HIS A 3 -33.01 -39.60 -7.03
C HIS A 3 -34.25 -40.13 -6.28
N SER A 4 -34.07 -40.71 -5.09
CA SER A 4 -35.14 -41.19 -4.20
C SER A 4 -35.40 -40.12 -3.13
N PRO A 5 -36.45 -39.29 -3.25
CA PRO A 5 -36.67 -38.16 -2.33
C PRO A 5 -36.85 -38.59 -0.86
N GLU A 6 -37.26 -39.84 -0.63
CA GLU A 6 -37.49 -40.39 0.70
C GLU A 6 -36.20 -40.69 1.47
N GLU A 7 -35.04 -40.69 0.81
CA GLU A 7 -33.72 -40.92 1.43
C GLU A 7 -33.06 -39.62 1.91
N PHE A 8 -33.62 -38.45 1.58
CA PHE A 8 -33.02 -37.14 1.84
C PHE A 8 -33.94 -36.23 2.67
N THR A 9 -33.34 -35.26 3.38
CA THR A 9 -34.12 -34.27 4.15
C THR A 9 -34.88 -33.31 3.22
N ASP A 10 -35.96 -32.71 3.71
CA ASP A 10 -36.76 -31.74 2.93
C ASP A 10 -35.92 -30.61 2.33
N GLN A 11 -34.92 -30.13 3.07
CA GLN A 11 -34.03 -29.07 2.59
C GLN A 11 -32.98 -29.57 1.60
N THR A 12 -32.50 -30.80 1.74
CA THR A 12 -31.65 -31.43 0.72
C THR A 12 -32.43 -31.64 -0.58
N ASN A 13 -33.67 -32.11 -0.49
CA ASN A 13 -34.57 -32.24 -1.64
C ASN A 13 -34.86 -30.87 -2.28
N LYS A 14 -35.06 -29.84 -1.46
CA LYS A 14 -35.24 -28.46 -1.92
C LYS A 14 -34.01 -27.93 -2.67
N ALA A 15 -32.81 -28.08 -2.11
CA ALA A 15 -31.57 -27.63 -2.73
C ALA A 15 -31.27 -28.37 -4.05
N ILE A 16 -31.60 -29.67 -4.13
CA ILE A 16 -31.50 -30.43 -5.38
C ILE A 16 -32.53 -29.93 -6.41
N GLY A 17 -33.76 -29.61 -5.98
CA GLY A 17 -34.78 -28.98 -6.82
C GLY A 17 -34.34 -27.61 -7.38
N GLU A 18 -33.84 -26.73 -6.52
CA GLU A 18 -33.31 -25.42 -6.91
C GLU A 18 -32.10 -25.56 -7.86
N ALA A 19 -31.24 -26.56 -7.65
CA ALA A 19 -30.12 -26.83 -8.56
C ALA A 19 -30.59 -27.31 -9.95
N LEU A 20 -31.70 -28.06 -10.01
CA LEU A 20 -32.32 -28.47 -11.27
C LEU A 20 -32.95 -27.27 -12.00
N GLU A 21 -33.67 -26.40 -11.28
CA GLU A 21 -34.21 -25.16 -11.85
C GLU A 21 -33.10 -24.25 -12.39
N TYR A 22 -32.03 -24.05 -11.61
CA TYR A 22 -30.86 -23.29 -12.03
C TYR A 22 -30.21 -23.88 -13.29
N THR A 23 -30.06 -25.20 -13.36
CA THR A 23 -29.53 -25.90 -14.55
C THR A 23 -30.38 -25.59 -15.79
N GLN A 24 -31.70 -25.58 -15.64
CA GLN A 24 -32.65 -25.28 -16.71
C GLN A 24 -32.58 -23.80 -17.14
N GLU A 25 -32.48 -22.87 -16.19
CA GLU A 25 -32.32 -21.43 -16.46
C GLU A 25 -31.03 -21.12 -17.22
N GLN A 26 -29.92 -21.77 -16.83
CA GLN A 26 -28.63 -21.64 -17.51
C GLN A 26 -28.56 -22.45 -18.82
N LYS A 27 -29.64 -23.14 -19.19
CA LYS A 27 -29.75 -23.96 -20.42
C LYS A 27 -28.68 -25.03 -20.52
N HIS A 28 -28.25 -25.57 -19.39
CA HIS A 28 -27.31 -26.68 -19.34
C HIS A 28 -28.05 -28.00 -19.55
N ILE A 29 -27.43 -28.90 -20.31
CA ILE A 29 -28.07 -30.17 -20.74
C ILE A 29 -28.17 -31.16 -19.58
N GLU A 30 -27.25 -31.08 -18.60
CA GLU A 30 -27.15 -32.00 -17.48
C GLU A 30 -26.90 -31.25 -16.16
N LEU A 31 -27.46 -31.79 -15.07
CA LEU A 31 -27.14 -31.34 -13.72
C LEU A 31 -25.74 -31.83 -13.34
N VAL A 32 -24.78 -30.92 -13.24
CA VAL A 32 -23.40 -31.23 -12.79
C VAL A 32 -23.17 -30.78 -11.35
N PRO A 33 -22.18 -31.35 -10.62
CA PRO A 33 -21.90 -31.00 -9.22
C PRO A 33 -21.73 -29.50 -8.96
N LEU A 34 -21.28 -28.74 -9.96
CA LEU A 34 -21.10 -27.29 -9.87
C LEU A 34 -22.43 -26.54 -9.63
N HIS A 35 -23.55 -27.01 -10.18
CA HIS A 35 -24.87 -26.37 -9.98
C HIS A 35 -25.34 -26.53 -8.54
N LEU A 36 -25.17 -27.73 -7.97
CA LEU A 36 -25.51 -27.98 -6.57
C LEU A 36 -24.60 -27.19 -5.62
N ALA A 37 -23.31 -27.09 -5.94
CA ALA A 37 -22.38 -26.25 -5.18
C ALA A 37 -22.79 -24.78 -5.20
N HIS A 38 -23.24 -24.25 -6.36
CA HIS A 38 -23.72 -22.87 -6.46
C HIS A 38 -24.92 -22.59 -5.56
N VAL A 39 -25.93 -23.47 -5.56
CA VAL A 39 -27.13 -23.35 -4.71
C VAL A 39 -26.78 -23.45 -3.23
N LEU A 40 -25.94 -24.41 -2.84
CA LEU A 40 -25.54 -24.59 -1.44
C LEU A 40 -24.67 -23.44 -0.89
N ILE A 41 -23.87 -22.80 -1.74
CA ILE A 41 -23.09 -21.61 -1.38
C ILE A 41 -24.01 -20.38 -1.26
N ALA A 42 -25.06 -20.29 -2.08
CA ALA A 42 -26.03 -19.21 -2.03
C ALA A 42 -26.99 -19.31 -0.82
N ASP A 43 -27.31 -20.52 -0.34
CA ASP A 43 -28.24 -20.81 0.76
C ASP A 43 -27.61 -20.58 2.16
N GLY A 44 -26.90 -19.46 2.31
CA GLY A 44 -26.10 -19.08 3.46
C GLY A 44 -26.69 -19.48 4.82
N HIS A 45 -25.93 -20.34 5.52
CA HIS A 45 -26.13 -20.80 6.90
C HIS A 45 -27.10 -21.96 7.13
N GLY A 46 -26.92 -23.09 6.43
CA GLY A 46 -27.05 -24.45 6.99
C GLY A 46 -28.18 -24.69 8.01
N GLN A 47 -29.36 -24.10 7.78
CA GLN A 47 -30.52 -24.33 8.61
C GLN A 47 -30.95 -25.78 8.37
N GLN A 48 -31.41 -26.46 9.41
CA GLN A 48 -31.90 -27.84 9.30
C GLN A 48 -33.32 -27.87 9.86
N ASN A 49 -34.25 -28.42 9.09
CA ASN A 49 -35.60 -28.68 9.53
C ASN A 49 -35.97 -30.15 9.26
N PRO A 50 -36.36 -30.94 10.28
CA PRO A 50 -36.47 -30.56 11.70
C PRO A 50 -35.10 -30.26 12.33
N PRO A 51 -35.06 -29.42 13.39
CA PRO A 51 -33.82 -29.07 14.07
C PRO A 51 -33.14 -30.33 14.64
N PRO A 52 -31.79 -30.40 14.58
CA PRO A 52 -31.06 -31.56 15.07
C PRO A 52 -31.25 -31.71 16.58
N SER A 53 -31.40 -32.96 17.04
CA SER A 53 -31.60 -33.28 18.46
C SER A 53 -30.36 -32.98 19.34
N LYS A 54 -29.18 -32.81 18.73
CA LYS A 54 -27.91 -32.42 19.37
C LYS A 54 -27.12 -31.48 18.47
N ILE A 55 -26.65 -30.37 19.03
CA ILE A 55 -25.83 -29.36 18.34
C ILE A 55 -24.38 -29.53 18.81
N TYR A 56 -23.44 -29.56 17.86
CA TYR A 56 -22.00 -29.61 18.15
C TYR A 56 -21.30 -28.39 17.55
N PRO A 57 -20.32 -27.80 18.25
CA PRO A 57 -19.48 -26.76 17.66
C PRO A 57 -18.66 -27.34 16.51
N ASN A 58 -18.65 -26.65 15.38
CA ASN A 58 -17.83 -27.03 14.23
C ASN A 58 -16.34 -26.75 14.49
N SER A 59 -15.48 -27.22 13.58
CA SER A 59 -14.02 -27.06 13.70
C SER A 59 -13.59 -25.59 13.80
N SER A 60 -14.23 -24.69 13.05
CA SER A 60 -13.95 -23.24 13.08
C SER A 60 -14.24 -22.66 14.48
N PHE A 61 -15.41 -22.93 15.05
CA PHE A 61 -15.77 -22.49 16.40
C PHE A 61 -14.81 -23.03 17.48
N ILE A 62 -14.42 -24.30 17.37
CA ILE A 62 -13.44 -24.90 18.28
C ILE A 62 -12.06 -24.23 18.15
N ASN A 63 -11.66 -23.84 16.94
CA ASN A 63 -10.39 -23.16 16.69
C ASN A 63 -10.36 -21.76 17.30
N VAL A 64 -11.45 -20.99 17.19
CA VAL A 64 -11.60 -19.68 17.85
C VAL A 64 -11.39 -19.81 19.37
N LEU A 65 -12.04 -20.79 20.01
CA LEU A 65 -11.88 -21.01 21.45
C LEU A 65 -10.45 -21.44 21.84
N LYS A 66 -9.80 -22.26 21.02
CA LYS A 66 -8.40 -22.66 21.22
C LYS A 66 -7.45 -21.45 21.14
N GLN A 67 -7.65 -20.59 20.14
CA GLN A 67 -6.85 -19.39 19.96
C GLN A 67 -7.11 -18.37 21.08
N ALA A 68 -8.36 -18.16 21.49
CA ALA A 68 -8.69 -17.27 22.61
C ALA A 68 -8.03 -17.73 23.92
N LYS A 69 -7.96 -19.05 24.15
CA LYS A 69 -7.23 -19.63 25.30
C LYS A 69 -5.71 -19.51 25.18
N LYS A 70 -5.17 -19.51 23.96
CA LYS A 70 -3.74 -19.22 23.73
C LYS A 70 -3.44 -17.75 24.04
N LEU A 71 -4.32 -16.85 23.60
CA LEU A 71 -4.21 -15.41 23.83
C LEU A 71 -4.29 -15.08 25.32
N SER A 72 -5.24 -15.65 26.07
CA SER A 72 -5.32 -15.43 27.52
C SER A 72 -4.06 -15.87 28.26
N LYS A 73 -3.46 -17.00 27.87
CA LYS A 73 -2.17 -17.44 28.42
C LYS A 73 -1.02 -16.48 28.09
N GLN A 74 -0.98 -15.95 26.86
CA GLN A 74 0.03 -14.96 26.46
C GLN A 74 -0.10 -13.66 27.26
N GLN A 75 -1.33 -13.23 27.52
CA GLN A 75 -1.64 -12.05 28.35
C GLN A 75 -1.50 -12.32 29.85
N LYS A 76 -1.14 -13.56 30.24
CA LYS A 76 -0.97 -14.02 31.64
C LYS A 76 -2.26 -13.99 32.46
N ASP A 77 -3.40 -14.11 31.79
CA ASP A 77 -4.70 -14.20 32.43
C ASP A 77 -4.99 -15.61 32.93
N SER A 78 -5.59 -15.69 34.12
CA SER A 78 -5.97 -16.97 34.75
C SER A 78 -7.14 -17.64 34.02
N HIS A 79 -7.97 -16.88 33.31
CA HIS A 79 -9.18 -17.35 32.65
C HIS A 79 -9.33 -16.72 31.26
N THR A 80 -9.97 -17.43 30.33
CA THR A 80 -10.35 -16.87 29.03
C THR A 80 -11.55 -15.96 29.20
N ALA A 81 -11.32 -14.65 29.23
CA ALA A 81 -12.37 -13.63 29.20
C ALA A 81 -13.01 -13.44 27.81
N ILE A 82 -14.21 -12.83 27.78
CA ILE A 82 -14.95 -12.48 26.55
C ILE A 82 -14.11 -11.61 25.62
N GLY A 83 -13.28 -10.71 26.16
CA GLY A 83 -12.37 -9.87 25.37
C GLY A 83 -11.46 -10.68 24.45
N HIS A 84 -10.86 -11.76 24.93
CA HIS A 84 -10.00 -12.63 24.12
C HIS A 84 -10.76 -13.29 22.97
N ILE A 85 -12.01 -13.67 23.21
CA ILE A 85 -12.87 -14.29 22.21
C ILE A 85 -13.24 -13.26 21.14
N LEU A 86 -13.60 -12.04 21.54
CA LEU A 86 -13.89 -10.94 20.62
C LEU A 86 -12.68 -10.56 19.77
N THR A 87 -11.48 -10.52 20.34
CA THR A 87 -10.25 -10.25 19.59
C THR A 87 -10.00 -11.31 18.53
N VAL A 88 -10.10 -12.59 18.89
CA VAL A 88 -9.89 -13.69 17.93
C VAL A 88 -10.98 -13.73 16.86
N LEU A 89 -12.24 -13.45 17.22
CA LEU A 89 -13.33 -13.32 16.24
C LEU A 89 -13.11 -12.13 15.31
N HIS A 90 -12.56 -11.02 15.79
CA HIS A 90 -12.26 -9.88 14.92
C HIS A 90 -11.19 -10.22 13.87
N GLU A 91 -10.23 -11.06 14.22
CA GLU A 91 -9.12 -11.49 13.34
C GLU A 91 -9.49 -12.67 12.43
N ASP A 92 -10.64 -13.31 12.66
CA ASP A 92 -11.09 -14.47 11.91
C ASP A 92 -11.77 -14.06 10.59
N SER A 93 -11.31 -14.65 9.48
CA SER A 93 -11.73 -14.28 8.12
C SER A 93 -13.21 -14.53 7.87
N ASP A 94 -13.78 -15.55 8.51
CA ASP A 94 -15.18 -15.95 8.30
C ASP A 94 -16.15 -14.99 9.02
N THR A 95 -15.70 -14.38 10.12
CA THR A 95 -16.52 -13.50 10.96
C THR A 95 -16.29 -12.01 10.71
N THR A 96 -15.21 -11.64 10.01
CA THR A 96 -14.91 -10.26 9.59
C THR A 96 -16.07 -9.59 8.83
N SER A 97 -16.76 -10.33 7.95
CA SER A 97 -17.91 -9.84 7.19
C SER A 97 -19.11 -9.45 8.08
N ALA A 98 -19.33 -10.21 9.17
CA ALA A 98 -20.37 -9.96 10.15
C ALA A 98 -20.04 -8.75 11.05
N PHE A 99 -18.76 -8.45 11.31
CA PHE A 99 -18.36 -7.21 11.98
C PHE A 99 -18.48 -5.98 11.07
N GLY A 100 -18.24 -6.16 9.76
CA GLY A 100 -18.42 -5.12 8.75
C GLY A 100 -19.87 -4.64 8.61
N SER A 101 -20.85 -5.55 8.69
CA SER A 101 -22.27 -5.20 8.59
C SER A 101 -22.80 -4.39 9.78
N VAL A 102 -22.11 -4.44 10.93
CA VAL A 102 -22.45 -3.68 12.16
C VAL A 102 -21.67 -2.35 12.25
N GLY A 103 -20.88 -1.99 11.23
CA GLY A 103 -20.22 -0.69 11.12
C GLY A 103 -19.00 -0.50 12.03
N LEU A 104 -18.45 -1.59 12.58
CA LEU A 104 -17.28 -1.56 13.47
C LEU A 104 -15.95 -1.38 12.73
N THR A 105 -15.93 -1.43 11.39
CA THR A 105 -14.68 -1.41 10.59
C THR A 105 -14.34 -0.04 9.96
N THR A 106 -15.29 0.91 9.89
CA THR A 106 -15.14 2.12 9.06
C THR A 106 -14.48 3.31 9.78
N ALA A 107 -14.67 3.42 11.09
CA ALA A 107 -14.12 4.54 11.88
C ALA A 107 -12.63 4.38 12.18
N GLU A 108 -12.16 3.16 12.45
CA GLU A 108 -10.75 2.86 12.71
C GLU A 108 -9.87 3.02 11.46
N GLN A 109 -10.36 2.65 10.28
CA GLN A 109 -9.60 2.83 9.02
C GLN A 109 -9.34 4.32 8.71
N THR A 110 -10.31 5.19 8.99
CA THR A 110 -10.15 6.65 8.82
C THR A 110 -9.19 7.22 9.87
N TYR A 111 -9.24 6.68 11.10
CA TYR A 111 -8.36 7.08 12.20
C TYR A 111 -6.90 6.68 11.94
N GLN A 112 -6.68 5.45 11.47
CA GLN A 112 -5.38 4.93 11.03
C GLN A 112 -4.83 5.75 9.85
N ALA A 113 -5.66 6.22 8.93
CA ALA A 113 -5.21 7.06 7.82
C ALA A 113 -4.68 8.42 8.30
N LEU A 114 -5.37 9.09 9.22
CA LEU A 114 -4.91 10.39 9.73
C LEU A 114 -3.66 10.29 10.62
N GLU A 115 -3.51 9.21 11.38
CA GLU A 115 -2.25 8.94 12.11
C GLU A 115 -1.11 8.55 11.16
N LYS A 116 -1.41 7.85 10.06
CA LYS A 116 -0.42 7.38 9.09
C LYS A 116 0.04 8.45 8.11
N TYR A 117 -0.84 9.38 7.74
CA TYR A 117 -0.60 10.38 6.68
C TYR A 117 -0.68 11.82 7.18
N GLY A 118 -0.96 12.01 8.46
CA GLY A 118 -1.10 13.31 9.10
C GLY A 118 -0.07 13.53 10.19
N HIS A 119 0.36 14.78 10.32
CA HIS A 119 1.22 15.26 11.38
C HIS A 119 0.40 16.12 12.36
N ASN A 120 0.36 15.72 13.64
CA ASN A 120 -0.46 16.39 14.64
C ASN A 120 0.24 17.62 15.22
N LEU A 121 -0.06 18.80 14.67
CA LEU A 121 0.54 20.06 15.07
C LEU A 121 0.19 20.48 16.51
N ILE A 122 -0.90 19.98 17.07
CA ILE A 122 -1.26 20.25 18.47
C ILE A 122 -0.29 19.55 19.42
N ALA A 123 0.07 18.30 19.13
CA ALA A 123 1.04 17.56 19.93
C ALA A 123 2.44 18.22 19.88
N ASP A 124 2.84 18.77 18.73
CA ASP A 124 4.11 19.50 18.61
C ASP A 124 4.08 20.84 19.34
N ALA A 125 2.94 21.52 19.33
CA ALA A 125 2.75 22.75 20.09
C ALA A 125 2.81 22.48 21.61
N GLU A 126 2.15 21.42 22.09
CA GLU A 126 2.21 20.98 23.49
C GLU A 126 3.63 20.56 23.90
N ALA A 127 4.35 19.88 23.01
CA ALA A 127 5.74 19.47 23.21
C ALA A 127 6.74 20.63 23.06
N GLY A 128 6.29 21.83 22.70
CA GLY A 128 7.15 23.01 22.50
C GLY A 128 8.11 22.91 21.30
N LYS A 129 7.81 22.06 20.32
CA LYS A 129 8.65 21.82 19.13
C LYS A 129 8.44 22.82 18.00
N LEU A 130 7.31 23.52 17.98
CA LEU A 130 7.01 24.52 16.95
C LEU A 130 7.81 25.79 17.21
N ASP A 131 8.24 26.50 16.16
CA ASP A 131 8.93 27.78 16.30
C ASP A 131 7.98 28.90 16.77
N PRO A 132 8.50 29.94 17.45
CA PRO A 132 7.70 31.10 17.80
C PRO A 132 7.32 31.89 16.55
N VAL A 133 6.01 32.13 16.40
CA VAL A 133 5.47 32.87 15.25
C VAL A 133 5.53 34.37 15.53
N ILE A 134 6.26 35.10 14.70
CA ILE A 134 6.47 36.54 14.84
C ILE A 134 5.67 37.30 13.78
N GLY A 135 4.86 38.28 14.20
CA GLY A 135 4.23 39.25 13.29
C GLY A 135 3.09 38.72 12.41
N ARG A 136 2.46 37.58 12.77
CA ARG A 136 1.35 36.97 11.99
C ARG A 136 0.00 36.93 12.73
N ASP A 137 -0.17 37.76 13.75
CA ASP A 137 -1.36 37.74 14.61
C ASP A 137 -2.67 38.12 13.90
N GLN A 138 -2.61 38.93 12.85
CA GLN A 138 -3.80 39.31 12.10
C GLN A 138 -4.29 38.14 11.23
N GLU A 139 -3.36 37.47 10.56
CA GLU A 139 -3.64 36.32 9.70
C GLU A 139 -4.14 35.12 10.52
N ILE A 140 -3.53 34.84 11.68
CA ILE A 140 -3.99 33.77 12.58
C ILE A 140 -5.42 34.05 13.06
N ARG A 141 -5.70 35.28 13.53
CA ARG A 141 -7.06 35.68 13.92
C ARG A 141 -8.06 35.55 12.78
N ARG A 142 -7.66 35.87 11.55
CA ARG A 142 -8.51 35.71 10.37
C ARG A 142 -8.83 34.24 10.10
N CYS A 143 -7.86 33.34 10.25
CA CYS A 143 -8.09 31.90 10.16
C CYS A 143 -9.11 31.41 11.21
N ILE A 144 -8.95 31.81 12.48
CA ILE A 144 -9.88 31.47 13.57
C ILE A 144 -11.29 31.96 13.24
N GLN A 145 -11.42 33.18 12.72
CA GLN A 145 -12.70 33.78 12.35
C GLN A 145 -13.38 32.99 11.22
N VAL A 146 -12.62 32.50 10.24
CA VAL A 146 -13.16 31.68 9.13
C VAL A 146 -13.57 30.30 9.65
N LEU A 147 -12.72 29.63 10.43
CA LEU A 147 -12.99 28.31 11.00
C LEU A 147 -14.21 28.30 11.93
N SER A 148 -14.48 29.40 12.63
CA SER A 148 -15.64 29.56 13.52
C SER A 148 -16.97 29.81 12.78
N ARG A 149 -16.99 29.87 11.44
CA ARG A 149 -18.23 30.09 10.68
C ARG A 149 -19.07 28.81 10.62
N ARG A 150 -20.40 28.97 10.57
CA ARG A 150 -21.34 27.85 10.38
C ARG A 150 -21.23 27.19 9.00
N THR A 151 -20.91 27.98 7.97
CA THR A 151 -20.75 27.50 6.58
C THR A 151 -19.53 28.18 5.96
N LYS A 152 -18.92 27.53 4.96
CA LYS A 152 -17.71 28.02 4.27
C LYS A 152 -16.57 28.32 5.28
N ASN A 153 -16.33 27.36 6.15
CA ASN A 153 -15.37 27.45 7.25
C ASN A 153 -13.96 26.98 6.88
N ASN A 154 -13.65 26.88 5.58
CA ASN A 154 -12.34 26.45 5.09
C ASN A 154 -11.48 27.67 4.73
N PRO A 155 -10.51 28.08 5.57
CA PRO A 155 -9.58 29.15 5.23
C PRO A 155 -8.61 28.68 4.14
N VAL A 156 -8.24 29.59 3.25
CA VAL A 156 -7.21 29.36 2.22
C VAL A 156 -6.14 30.44 2.36
N LEU A 157 -4.89 30.03 2.56
CA LEU A 157 -3.74 30.93 2.70
C LEU A 157 -3.06 31.13 1.34
N ILE A 158 -3.15 32.36 0.82
CA ILE A 158 -2.61 32.74 -0.49
C ILE A 158 -1.41 33.69 -0.29
N GLY A 159 -0.41 33.59 -1.16
CA GLY A 159 0.85 34.36 -1.08
C GLY A 159 2.00 33.69 -1.83
N GLU A 160 3.12 34.38 -1.94
CA GLU A 160 4.34 33.87 -2.58
C GLU A 160 4.94 32.68 -1.80
N PRO A 161 5.75 31.81 -2.45
CA PRO A 161 6.51 30.78 -1.76
C PRO A 161 7.45 31.38 -0.69
N GLY A 162 7.61 30.71 0.45
CA GLY A 162 8.56 31.13 1.49
C GLY A 162 8.10 32.23 2.44
N VAL A 163 6.94 32.87 2.22
CA VAL A 163 6.44 33.97 3.10
C VAL A 163 5.98 33.53 4.50
N GLY A 164 6.08 32.24 4.83
CA GLY A 164 5.72 31.72 6.15
C GLY A 164 4.23 31.37 6.30
N LYS A 165 3.57 30.90 5.25
CA LYS A 165 2.18 30.40 5.34
C LYS A 165 2.04 29.27 6.37
N THR A 166 3.03 28.39 6.44
CA THR A 166 3.12 27.31 7.43
C THR A 166 3.16 27.85 8.86
N ALA A 167 3.91 28.94 9.09
CA ALA A 167 3.99 29.58 10.39
C ALA A 167 2.62 30.12 10.88
N ILE A 168 1.71 30.50 9.98
CA ILE A 168 0.34 30.89 10.36
C ILE A 168 -0.41 29.67 10.93
N VAL A 169 -0.23 28.49 10.35
CA VAL A 169 -0.88 27.25 10.80
C VAL A 169 -0.27 26.76 12.13
N GLU A 170 1.05 26.85 12.28
CA GLU A 170 1.73 26.54 13.54
C GLU A 170 1.34 27.51 14.67
N GLY A 171 1.18 28.80 14.33
CA GLY A 171 0.69 29.81 15.26
C GLY A 171 -0.75 29.58 15.69
N LEU A 172 -1.60 29.08 14.78
CA LEU A 172 -2.94 28.60 15.12
C LEU A 172 -2.87 27.41 16.08
N ALA A 173 -1.99 26.45 15.85
CA ALA A 173 -1.80 25.29 16.75
C ALA A 173 -1.46 25.74 18.18
N ARG A 174 -0.51 26.66 18.32
CA ARG A 174 -0.14 27.26 19.62
C ARG A 174 -1.32 27.95 20.29
N ARG A 175 -2.12 28.74 19.56
CA ARG A 175 -3.31 29.39 20.14
C ARG A 175 -4.36 28.39 20.61
N ILE A 176 -4.55 27.28 19.90
CA ILE A 176 -5.44 26.19 20.33
C ILE A 176 -4.95 25.60 21.66
N VAL A 177 -3.65 25.31 21.79
CA VAL A 177 -3.05 24.77 23.03
C VAL A 177 -3.19 25.75 24.20
N HIS A 178 -2.97 27.06 23.95
CA HIS A 178 -3.14 28.11 24.95
C HIS A 178 -4.60 28.47 25.25
N GLN A 179 -5.57 27.80 24.62
CA GLN A 179 -7.00 28.09 24.76
C GLN A 179 -7.37 29.54 24.34
N ASP A 180 -6.58 30.13 23.44
CA ASP A 180 -6.82 31.45 22.82
C ASP A 180 -7.64 31.31 21.51
N VAL A 181 -8.66 30.46 21.54
CA VAL A 181 -9.61 30.22 20.44
C VAL A 181 -11.02 29.99 20.99
N PRO A 182 -12.09 30.29 20.23
CA PRO A 182 -13.46 29.99 20.66
C PRO A 182 -13.70 28.50 20.88
N ASP A 183 -14.52 28.13 21.87
CA ASP A 183 -14.86 26.73 22.20
C ASP A 183 -15.52 25.96 21.04
N THR A 184 -16.07 26.67 20.06
CA THR A 184 -16.68 26.09 18.86
C THR A 184 -15.66 25.47 17.90
N LEU A 185 -14.38 25.76 18.07
CA LEU A 185 -13.32 25.37 17.15
C LEU A 185 -12.81 23.96 17.50
N PRO A 186 -12.65 23.05 16.52
CA PRO A 186 -12.10 21.73 16.78
C PRO A 186 -10.68 21.83 17.34
N ARG A 187 -10.43 21.13 18.45
CA ARG A 187 -9.13 21.14 19.18
C ARG A 187 -8.06 20.26 18.52
N ARG A 188 -8.29 19.80 17.29
CA ARG A 188 -7.39 18.91 16.56
C ARG A 188 -6.98 19.60 15.26
N LEU A 189 -5.68 19.76 15.08
CA LEU A 189 -5.08 20.35 13.88
C LEU A 189 -4.05 19.37 13.33
N ILE A 190 -4.33 18.82 12.16
CA ILE A 190 -3.49 17.83 11.49
C ILE A 190 -3.02 18.43 10.15
N ALA A 191 -1.71 18.46 9.95
CA ALA A 191 -1.13 18.75 8.64
C ALA A 191 -1.04 17.44 7.84
N LEU A 192 -1.60 17.42 6.63
CA LEU A 192 -1.56 16.25 5.76
C LEU A 192 -0.33 16.27 4.86
N ASP A 193 0.39 15.16 4.79
CA ASP A 193 1.43 14.96 3.78
C ASP A 193 0.78 14.43 2.49
N LEU A 194 0.40 15.36 1.62
CA LEU A 194 -0.16 15.05 0.31
C LEU A 194 0.85 14.30 -0.59
N GLY A 195 2.15 14.54 -0.43
CA GLY A 195 3.19 13.83 -1.19
C GLY A 195 3.21 12.37 -0.80
N ALA A 196 3.28 12.07 0.50
CA ALA A 196 3.25 10.71 1.01
C ALA A 196 1.93 9.98 0.68
N LEU A 197 0.78 10.67 0.73
CA LEU A 197 -0.52 10.13 0.31
C LEU A 197 -0.54 9.73 -1.17
N VAL A 198 -0.05 10.61 -2.04
CA VAL A 198 -0.02 10.38 -3.49
C VAL A 198 0.98 9.27 -3.82
N VAL A 199 2.18 9.31 -3.24
CA VAL A 199 3.20 8.27 -3.42
C VAL A 199 2.68 6.93 -2.93
N SER A 200 2.07 6.84 -1.75
CA SER A 200 1.50 5.60 -1.24
C SER A 200 0.41 5.03 -2.14
N ARG A 201 -0.45 5.90 -2.68
CA ARG A 201 -1.52 5.50 -3.59
C ARG A 201 -1.00 5.05 -4.95
N TRP A 202 0.06 5.67 -5.46
CA TRP A 202 0.63 5.34 -6.77
C TRP A 202 1.56 4.14 -6.73
N THR A 203 2.31 3.97 -5.65
CA THR A 203 3.32 2.91 -5.50
C THR A 203 2.81 1.68 -4.76
N GLY A 204 1.67 1.77 -4.07
CA GLY A 204 1.17 0.72 -3.17
C GLY A 204 1.94 0.61 -1.85
N ILE A 205 2.97 1.44 -1.62
CA ILE A 205 3.85 1.34 -0.44
C ILE A 205 3.22 2.06 0.77
N PRO A 206 3.02 1.39 1.92
CA PRO A 206 2.50 2.01 3.14
C PRO A 206 3.49 3.01 3.78
N VAL A 207 3.10 4.28 3.96
CA VAL A 207 3.95 5.34 4.56
C VAL A 207 4.39 5.04 6.00
N SER A 208 3.57 4.32 6.78
CA SER A 208 3.93 3.88 8.13
C SER A 208 5.12 2.92 8.18
N LYS A 209 5.49 2.29 7.06
CA LYS A 209 6.70 1.47 6.93
C LYS A 209 7.94 2.27 6.50
N LEU A 210 7.81 3.56 6.20
CA LEU A 210 8.89 4.36 5.60
C LEU A 210 9.86 5.00 6.62
N SER A 211 9.46 5.42 7.83
CA SER A 211 10.40 6.26 8.62
C SER A 211 11.39 5.50 9.53
N GLN A 212 10.95 4.41 10.20
CA GLN A 212 11.82 3.61 11.07
C GLN A 212 12.34 2.34 10.39
N THR A 213 11.48 1.62 9.67
CA THR A 213 11.85 0.39 8.94
C THR A 213 12.69 0.63 7.69
N GLU A 214 12.52 1.74 6.95
CA GLU A 214 13.35 2.02 5.77
C GLU A 214 14.80 2.31 6.18
N ARG A 215 15.02 3.00 7.31
CA ARG A 215 16.37 3.24 7.82
C ARG A 215 17.06 1.94 8.23
N GLU A 216 16.37 1.07 8.95
CA GLU A 216 16.91 -0.23 9.35
C GLU A 216 17.17 -1.14 8.14
N ARG A 217 16.25 -1.17 7.17
CA ARG A 217 16.45 -1.90 5.91
C ARG A 217 17.62 -1.36 5.10
N LEU A 218 17.76 -0.04 4.99
CA LEU A 218 18.91 0.58 4.33
C LEU A 218 20.22 0.22 5.02
N LEU A 219 20.26 0.23 6.34
CA LEU A 219 21.44 -0.16 7.11
C LEU A 219 21.82 -1.64 6.91
N LYS A 220 20.85 -2.51 6.60
CA LYS A 220 21.04 -3.94 6.32
C LYS A 220 21.00 -4.28 4.83
N LEU A 221 21.03 -3.28 3.95
CA LEU A 221 20.84 -3.49 2.51
C LEU A 221 21.92 -4.42 1.93
N SER A 222 23.19 -4.24 2.30
CA SER A 222 24.28 -5.12 1.85
C SER A 222 24.03 -6.56 2.30
N ASP A 223 23.72 -6.78 3.59
CA ASP A 223 23.43 -8.11 4.13
C ASP A 223 22.30 -8.83 3.37
N HIS A 224 21.17 -8.14 3.14
CA HIS A 224 20.03 -8.72 2.42
C HIS A 224 20.34 -9.00 0.94
N LEU A 225 21.16 -8.16 0.29
CA LEU A 225 21.59 -8.41 -1.08
C LEU A 225 22.50 -9.64 -1.15
N HIS A 226 23.44 -9.82 -0.20
CA HIS A 226 24.33 -10.98 -0.11
C HIS A 226 23.57 -12.29 0.18
N GLU A 227 22.44 -12.23 0.90
CA GLU A 227 21.59 -13.42 1.12
C GLU A 227 21.01 -13.98 -0.18
N ASN A 228 20.79 -13.12 -1.18
CA ASN A 228 20.13 -13.49 -2.44
C ASN A 228 21.08 -13.56 -3.64
N VAL A 229 22.20 -12.84 -3.60
CA VAL A 229 23.20 -12.76 -4.69
C VAL A 229 24.50 -13.40 -4.22
N ILE A 230 24.76 -14.63 -4.66
CA ILE A 230 25.88 -15.44 -4.16
C ILE A 230 27.17 -15.18 -4.95
N GLY A 231 28.24 -14.80 -4.24
CA GLY A 231 29.63 -14.77 -4.73
C GLY A 231 30.02 -13.54 -5.55
N GLN A 232 29.10 -12.59 -5.75
CA GLN A 232 29.37 -11.31 -6.44
C GLN A 232 29.64 -10.18 -5.42
N ASP A 233 30.43 -10.49 -4.39
CA ASP A 233 30.46 -9.70 -3.16
C ASP A 233 30.84 -8.23 -3.41
N ASP A 234 31.88 -7.99 -4.21
CA ASP A 234 32.34 -6.64 -4.58
C ASP A 234 31.26 -5.83 -5.32
N ALA A 235 30.48 -6.49 -6.19
CA ALA A 235 29.41 -5.84 -6.95
C ALA A 235 28.23 -5.50 -6.05
N VAL A 236 27.86 -6.41 -5.14
CA VAL A 236 26.81 -6.20 -4.13
C VAL A 236 27.18 -5.03 -3.23
N ASP A 237 28.40 -5.02 -2.69
CA ASP A 237 28.86 -3.97 -1.78
C ASP A 237 28.93 -2.61 -2.48
N SER A 238 29.42 -2.57 -3.72
CA SER A 238 29.47 -1.34 -4.52
C SER A 238 28.09 -0.74 -4.77
N VAL A 239 27.09 -1.59 -5.05
CA VAL A 239 25.70 -1.16 -5.25
C VAL A 239 25.09 -0.66 -3.94
N ALA A 240 25.24 -1.41 -2.86
CA ALA A 240 24.72 -1.04 -1.54
C ALA A 240 25.30 0.31 -1.06
N GLU A 241 26.62 0.50 -1.20
CA GLU A 241 27.29 1.74 -0.79
C GLU A 241 26.80 2.95 -1.60
N ALA A 242 26.64 2.81 -2.91
CA ALA A 242 26.13 3.88 -3.76
C ALA A 242 24.70 4.30 -3.38
N VAL A 243 23.81 3.33 -3.12
CA VAL A 243 22.44 3.60 -2.67
C VAL A 243 22.43 4.29 -1.31
N LEU A 244 23.24 3.81 -0.36
CA LEU A 244 23.40 4.43 0.96
C LEU A 244 23.88 5.89 0.86
N ARG A 245 24.92 6.15 0.04
CA ARG A 245 25.43 7.51 -0.20
C ARG A 245 24.34 8.43 -0.77
N SER A 246 23.52 7.92 -1.70
CA SER A 246 22.43 8.73 -2.25
C SER A 246 21.35 9.06 -1.22
N ARG A 247 20.95 8.07 -0.41
CA ARG A 247 19.96 8.27 0.65
C ARG A 247 20.46 9.18 1.78
N ALA A 248 21.78 9.21 2.03
CA ALA A 248 22.41 10.13 2.95
C ALA A 248 22.49 11.59 2.42
N ARG A 249 21.99 11.86 1.21
CA ARG A 249 22.11 13.16 0.50
C ARG A 249 23.56 13.60 0.32
N LEU A 250 24.48 12.65 0.27
CA LEU A 250 25.88 12.87 -0.06
C LEU A 250 26.12 12.76 -1.58
N SER A 251 25.11 12.32 -2.34
CA SER A 251 25.10 12.34 -3.81
C SER A 251 24.71 13.72 -4.36
N ARG A 252 24.94 13.91 -5.67
CA ARG A 252 24.56 15.13 -6.38
C ARG A 252 23.03 15.19 -6.54
N GLN A 253 22.48 16.39 -6.30
CA GLN A 253 21.07 16.66 -6.58
C GLN A 253 20.81 16.55 -8.09
N ASN A 254 19.66 16.00 -8.48
CA ASN A 254 19.24 15.74 -9.87
C ASN A 254 19.99 14.60 -10.61
N GLN A 255 20.46 13.58 -9.89
CA GLN A 255 21.01 12.35 -10.49
C GLN A 255 20.25 11.11 -9.99
N PRO A 256 20.28 9.98 -10.73
CA PRO A 256 19.80 8.70 -10.22
C PRO A 256 20.47 8.33 -8.89
N ASN A 257 19.77 7.55 -8.06
CA ASN A 257 20.31 7.09 -6.77
C ASN A 257 21.56 6.22 -6.89
N GLY A 258 21.74 5.61 -8.05
CA GLY A 258 22.94 4.90 -8.45
C GLY A 258 22.88 4.64 -9.95
N SER A 259 24.04 4.65 -10.60
CA SER A 259 24.20 4.23 -12.00
C SER A 259 25.37 3.26 -12.03
N PHE A 260 25.16 2.09 -12.63
CA PHE A 260 26.08 0.97 -12.54
C PHE A 260 26.26 0.34 -13.91
N LEU A 261 27.48 -0.08 -14.21
CA LEU A 261 27.81 -0.90 -15.37
C LEU A 261 28.24 -2.29 -14.89
N CYS A 262 27.36 -3.27 -15.01
CA CYS A 262 27.61 -4.63 -14.55
C CYS A 262 28.29 -5.46 -15.65
N LEU A 263 29.57 -5.77 -15.45
CA LEU A 263 30.38 -6.55 -16.40
C LEU A 263 30.38 -8.04 -16.03
N GLY A 264 30.52 -8.92 -17.04
CA GLY A 264 30.56 -10.38 -16.85
C GLY A 264 29.80 -11.16 -17.92
N PRO A 265 29.96 -12.49 -18.00
CA PRO A 265 29.21 -13.33 -18.93
C PRO A 265 27.73 -13.44 -18.54
N ALA A 266 26.90 -13.96 -19.45
CA ALA A 266 25.50 -14.26 -19.15
C ALA A 266 25.39 -15.30 -18.01
N GLY A 267 24.40 -15.14 -17.14
CA GLY A 267 24.11 -16.09 -16.06
C GLY A 267 24.88 -15.89 -14.76
N VAL A 268 25.80 -14.91 -14.66
CA VAL A 268 26.56 -14.63 -13.41
C VAL A 268 25.78 -13.88 -12.33
N GLY A 269 24.52 -13.51 -12.59
CA GLY A 269 23.64 -12.89 -11.59
C GLY A 269 23.42 -11.38 -11.72
N LYS A 270 23.81 -10.74 -12.83
CA LYS A 270 23.57 -9.29 -13.05
C LYS A 270 22.10 -8.89 -12.97
N THR A 271 21.25 -9.63 -13.68
CA THR A 271 19.79 -9.43 -13.69
C THR A 271 19.20 -9.74 -12.33
N GLU A 272 19.76 -10.73 -11.62
CA GLU A 272 19.29 -11.11 -10.29
C GLU A 272 19.59 -10.00 -9.28
N LEU A 273 20.80 -9.44 -9.29
CA LEU A 273 21.16 -8.28 -8.48
C LEU A 273 20.20 -7.10 -8.70
N ALA A 274 19.82 -6.80 -9.95
CA ALA A 274 18.86 -5.76 -10.25
C ALA A 274 17.45 -6.06 -9.71
N LYS A 275 16.98 -7.30 -9.80
CA LYS A 275 15.69 -7.74 -9.26
C LYS A 275 15.67 -7.69 -7.73
N THR A 276 16.71 -8.22 -7.08
CA THR A 276 16.85 -8.19 -5.62
C THR A 276 16.91 -6.75 -5.14
N LEU A 277 17.65 -5.88 -5.83
CA LEU A 277 17.69 -4.46 -5.50
C LEU A 277 16.30 -3.80 -5.61
N ALA A 278 15.51 -4.13 -6.63
CA ALA A 278 14.14 -3.63 -6.76
C ALA A 278 13.24 -4.13 -5.61
N LEU A 279 13.38 -5.41 -5.25
CA LEU A 279 12.66 -6.00 -4.12
C LEU A 279 13.05 -5.33 -2.79
N GLU A 280 14.33 -5.14 -2.51
CA GLU A 280 14.80 -4.55 -1.25
C GLU A 280 14.45 -3.06 -1.13
N LEU A 281 14.54 -2.30 -2.23
CA LEU A 281 14.29 -0.87 -2.20
C LEU A 281 12.81 -0.50 -2.33
N PHE A 282 12.01 -1.32 -3.02
CA PHE A 282 10.63 -0.97 -3.39
C PHE A 282 9.61 -2.05 -3.02
N ASP A 283 10.00 -3.07 -2.25
CA ASP A 283 9.15 -4.20 -1.83
C ASP A 283 8.50 -4.97 -3.00
N SER A 284 8.99 -4.79 -4.23
CA SER A 284 8.41 -5.41 -5.42
C SER A 284 9.42 -5.57 -6.54
N THR A 285 9.49 -6.78 -7.09
CA THR A 285 10.26 -7.07 -8.31
C THR A 285 9.67 -6.40 -9.56
N GLU A 286 8.38 -6.03 -9.52
CA GLU A 286 7.72 -5.27 -10.61
C GLU A 286 8.23 -3.82 -10.69
N SER A 287 8.95 -3.36 -9.65
CA SER A 287 9.67 -2.09 -9.69
C SER A 287 11.00 -2.16 -10.44
N MET A 288 11.29 -3.27 -11.10
CA MET A 288 12.37 -3.37 -12.07
C MET A 288 11.83 -3.16 -13.49
N ILE A 289 12.22 -2.06 -14.12
CA ILE A 289 11.96 -1.78 -15.53
C ILE A 289 13.11 -2.38 -16.34
N ARG A 290 12.84 -3.49 -17.03
CA ARG A 290 13.83 -4.13 -17.92
C ARG A 290 13.63 -3.65 -19.35
N ILE A 291 14.70 -3.20 -19.98
CA ILE A 291 14.72 -2.82 -21.39
C ILE A 291 15.82 -3.62 -22.08
N ASP A 292 15.42 -4.42 -23.07
CA ASP A 292 16.34 -5.19 -23.90
C ASP A 292 16.97 -4.29 -24.96
N MET A 293 18.29 -4.09 -24.89
CA MET A 293 19.02 -3.21 -25.81
C MET A 293 19.25 -3.86 -27.18
N SER A 294 19.06 -5.17 -27.32
CA SER A 294 19.11 -5.87 -28.61
C SER A 294 17.98 -5.43 -29.55
N GLU A 295 16.87 -4.89 -29.02
CA GLU A 295 15.81 -4.27 -29.83
C GLU A 295 16.20 -2.91 -30.44
N TYR A 296 17.32 -2.33 -29.99
CA TYR A 296 17.73 -0.96 -30.30
C TYR A 296 19.03 -0.88 -31.13
N THR A 297 19.23 -1.82 -32.05
CA THR A 297 20.44 -1.92 -32.89
C THR A 297 20.55 -0.82 -33.95
N GLU A 298 19.43 -0.25 -34.39
CA GLU A 298 19.38 0.74 -35.48
C GLU A 298 19.24 2.17 -34.93
N SER A 299 19.90 3.17 -35.54
CA SER A 299 19.89 4.56 -35.04
C SER A 299 18.47 5.14 -34.87
N HIS A 300 17.52 4.81 -35.75
CA HIS A 300 16.14 5.30 -35.65
C HIS A 300 15.33 4.65 -34.51
N SER A 301 15.75 3.49 -34.02
CA SER A 301 15.05 2.77 -32.94
C SER A 301 15.21 3.50 -31.60
N ILE A 302 16.28 4.30 -31.45
CA ILE A 302 16.55 5.11 -30.25
C ILE A 302 15.41 6.09 -29.99
N ALA A 303 14.80 6.65 -31.04
CA ALA A 303 13.63 7.53 -30.91
C ALA A 303 12.44 6.82 -30.24
N ARG A 304 12.32 5.49 -30.36
CA ARG A 304 11.29 4.72 -29.62
C ARG A 304 11.60 4.59 -28.14
N LEU A 305 12.88 4.62 -27.76
CA LEU A 305 13.32 4.50 -26.36
C LEU A 305 13.01 5.78 -25.56
N ILE A 306 13.44 6.93 -26.08
CA ILE A 306 13.38 8.24 -25.39
C ILE A 306 12.27 9.17 -25.89
N GLY A 307 11.67 8.86 -27.04
CA GLY A 307 10.71 9.74 -27.72
C GLY A 307 11.35 10.39 -28.95
N ALA A 308 10.55 10.64 -29.98
CA ALA A 308 11.03 11.31 -31.18
C ALA A 308 11.25 12.81 -30.94
N LEU A 309 12.13 13.44 -31.73
CA LEU A 309 12.34 14.88 -31.69
C LEU A 309 11.13 15.63 -32.29
N PRO A 310 10.92 16.92 -31.95
CA PRO A 310 9.96 17.76 -32.66
C PRO A 310 10.22 17.64 -34.17
N ASP A 311 9.15 17.49 -34.96
CA ASP A 311 9.16 17.28 -36.43
C ASP A 311 9.41 15.85 -36.94
N TYR A 312 9.57 14.85 -36.08
CA TYR A 312 9.66 13.43 -36.47
C TYR A 312 8.34 12.67 -36.29
N VAL A 313 8.09 11.68 -37.17
CA VAL A 313 6.92 10.78 -37.04
C VAL A 313 7.01 10.03 -35.70
N GLY A 314 5.97 10.16 -34.87
CA GLY A 314 5.96 9.60 -33.51
C GLY A 314 6.31 10.60 -32.40
N PHE A 315 6.46 11.90 -32.69
CA PHE A 315 6.69 12.94 -31.68
C PHE A 315 5.60 12.99 -30.58
N GLU A 316 4.35 12.68 -30.91
CA GLU A 316 3.26 12.62 -29.92
C GLU A 316 3.28 11.33 -29.07
N GLN A 317 4.13 10.35 -29.41
CA GLN A 317 4.30 9.13 -28.63
C GLN A 317 5.50 9.31 -27.70
N ASP A 318 5.24 9.31 -26.39
CA ASP A 318 6.30 9.27 -25.40
C ASP A 318 7.16 8.00 -25.59
N GLY A 319 8.47 8.13 -25.42
CA GLY A 319 9.38 6.99 -25.52
C GLY A 319 9.11 5.94 -24.46
N GLN A 320 9.43 4.67 -24.78
CA GLN A 320 9.22 3.54 -23.88
C GLN A 320 9.87 3.75 -22.51
N LEU A 321 11.12 4.23 -22.46
CA LEU A 321 11.81 4.52 -21.21
C LEU A 321 11.19 5.74 -20.51
N THR A 322 11.03 6.84 -21.24
CA THR A 322 10.56 8.11 -20.66
C THR A 322 9.16 8.01 -20.08
N GLU A 323 8.24 7.31 -20.76
CA GLU A 323 6.86 7.14 -20.27
C GLU A 323 6.82 6.19 -19.08
N THR A 324 7.58 5.09 -19.13
CA THR A 324 7.59 4.11 -18.03
C THR A 324 8.17 4.73 -16.76
N VAL A 325 9.27 5.49 -16.88
CA VAL A 325 9.86 6.22 -15.75
C VAL A 325 8.95 7.35 -15.27
N ARG A 326 8.23 8.03 -16.16
CA ARG A 326 7.24 9.06 -15.77
C ARG A 326 6.11 8.46 -14.94
N ARG A 327 5.62 7.28 -15.31
CA ARG A 327 4.57 6.55 -14.56
C ARG A 327 5.10 5.94 -13.26
N GLN A 328 6.35 5.49 -13.27
CA GLN A 328 6.99 4.80 -12.15
C GLN A 328 8.40 5.38 -11.89
N PRO A 329 8.49 6.56 -11.25
CA PRO A 329 9.77 7.23 -11.02
C PRO A 329 10.65 6.54 -9.97
N TYR A 330 10.07 5.65 -9.17
CA TYR A 330 10.76 4.82 -8.18
C TYR A 330 10.93 3.40 -8.73
N ALA A 331 12.01 3.18 -9.47
CA ALA A 331 12.29 1.91 -10.12
C ALA A 331 13.79 1.65 -10.21
N VAL A 332 14.15 0.37 -10.37
CA VAL A 332 15.46 -0.04 -10.89
C VAL A 332 15.33 -0.19 -12.39
N ILE A 333 16.10 0.56 -13.16
CA ILE A 333 16.10 0.47 -14.63
C ILE A 333 17.27 -0.44 -15.02
N LEU A 334 16.95 -1.55 -15.68
CA LEU A 334 17.92 -2.51 -16.20
C LEU A 334 17.98 -2.40 -17.73
N PHE A 335 19.10 -1.90 -18.23
CA PHE A 335 19.46 -1.99 -19.65
C PHE A 335 20.18 -3.32 -19.88
N ASP A 336 19.45 -4.30 -20.39
CA ASP A 336 19.98 -5.64 -20.64
C ASP A 336 20.70 -5.68 -21.98
N GLU A 337 21.83 -6.40 -22.05
CA GLU A 337 22.65 -6.54 -23.26
C GLU A 337 23.00 -5.20 -23.94
N VAL A 338 23.36 -4.17 -23.17
CA VAL A 338 23.66 -2.82 -23.68
C VAL A 338 24.75 -2.77 -24.75
N GLU A 339 25.66 -3.76 -24.77
CA GLU A 339 26.66 -3.96 -25.81
C GLU A 339 26.08 -4.28 -27.19
N ASN A 340 24.86 -4.85 -27.26
CA ASN A 340 24.20 -5.22 -28.51
C ASN A 340 23.42 -4.05 -29.12
N GLY A 341 23.17 -2.98 -28.35
CA GLY A 341 22.47 -1.79 -28.82
C GLY A 341 23.32 -0.89 -29.73
N HIS A 342 22.65 0.03 -30.43
CA HIS A 342 23.34 1.00 -31.28
C HIS A 342 24.32 1.87 -30.46
N PRO A 343 25.54 2.17 -30.94
CA PRO A 343 26.55 2.92 -30.16
C PRO A 343 26.09 4.28 -29.62
N GLN A 344 25.14 4.92 -30.30
CA GLN A 344 24.56 6.20 -29.86
C GLN A 344 23.76 6.09 -28.54
N ILE A 345 23.30 4.90 -28.14
CA ILE A 345 22.60 4.69 -26.87
C ILE A 345 23.45 5.16 -25.68
N TRP A 346 24.76 4.92 -25.71
CA TRP A 346 25.70 5.37 -24.67
C TRP A 346 25.80 6.89 -24.51
N SER A 347 25.45 7.65 -25.55
CA SER A 347 25.39 9.11 -25.49
C SER A 347 24.01 9.64 -25.09
N THR A 348 23.00 8.78 -25.15
CA THR A 348 21.60 9.08 -24.86
C THR A 348 21.24 8.78 -23.41
N LEU A 349 21.74 7.67 -22.87
CA LEU A 349 21.66 7.29 -21.45
C LEU A 349 22.68 8.10 -20.64
#